data_AF-Q8ZT61-F1
#
_entry.id   AF-Q8ZT61-F1
#
_cell.length_a   1.000
_cell.length_b   1.000
_cell.length_c   1.000
_cell.angle_alpha   90.00
_cell.angle_beta   90.00
_cell.angle_gamma   90.00
#
_symmetry.space_group_name_H-M   'P 1'
#
loop_
_entity.id
_entity.type
_entity.pdbx_description
1 polymer ?
#
loop_
_entity_poly.entity_id
_entity_poly.type
_entity_poly.pdbx_seq_one_letter_code
_entity_poly.pdbx_strand_id
1 'polypeptide(L)'
;MEVVIIRVGELTVKRGLTRAEMERLLLRAAREAAEECGGARFEKEPGRIYAYGDVNCLKKALSKVFGVKSVSPARVITYQKITDIALEAADLWSGIVAGKRFAVRVHRVGEHAFTSREVAAEVGAVLVAAGGRVDLEDPELEFYIEIRGNRAYFYTEVIEGPGGLPLGSEGKVLALVSAGIDSPVAAWMLMRRGAHVDVLYCNLGGTITLRHALEVIKRLLAWSYGYNARVIIADCGPVARAMRRGVREELWNIAFKRALYRIGVEIAKRLGAIALATGESLGQVSSQTLQALAAVEAGIDMPILRPLIGMDKDEIVKHAQKIGTYELSAKLPEYCAVFSRRPRKWALREEVEAIDLALYDAITEVVNNAKIVRKRELDEFIKALTPPHDIEIDSAPEGAVIVDLRDEESYKKWHLPGAVRAGVDDVLALVDKLGRDKTYVFYCYSGGLSLDVAESLRKLGIKAYSLRRTRNAVPPSSQGERGN
;
A
#
# COMPACT_ATOMS: atom_id res chain seq x y z
N MET A 1 22.19 -20.72 22.50
CA MET A 1 21.08 -19.74 22.69
C MET A 1 20.48 -19.43 21.33
N GLU A 2 19.19 -19.11 21.24
CA GLU A 2 18.59 -18.69 19.96
C GLU A 2 18.58 -17.16 19.80
N VAL A 3 18.73 -16.70 18.57
CA VAL A 3 18.85 -15.28 18.23
C VAL A 3 18.37 -15.04 16.79
N VAL A 4 17.88 -13.84 16.50
CA VAL A 4 17.68 -13.38 15.11
C VAL A 4 18.84 -12.46 14.73
N ILE A 5 19.61 -12.86 13.73
CA ILE A 5 20.64 -12.01 13.10
C ILE A 5 19.95 -11.07 12.13
N ILE A 6 20.12 -9.76 12.33
CA ILE A 6 19.59 -8.72 11.46
C ILE A 6 20.74 -8.14 10.63
N ARG A 7 20.65 -8.29 9.31
CA ARG A 7 21.59 -7.69 8.36
C ARG A 7 21.03 -6.37 7.88
N VAL A 8 21.79 -5.30 8.12
CA VAL A 8 21.45 -3.94 7.67
C VAL A 8 21.65 -3.77 6.17
N GLY A 9 20.78 -2.97 5.55
CA GLY A 9 20.81 -2.60 4.13
C GLY A 9 21.87 -1.55 3.80
N GLU A 10 21.45 -0.44 3.18
CA GLU A 10 22.34 0.59 2.63
C GLU A 10 23.11 1.41 3.69
N LEU A 11 22.95 1.11 4.98
CA LEU A 11 23.67 1.80 6.07
C LEU A 11 25.19 1.58 6.00
N THR A 12 25.65 0.49 5.40
CA THR A 12 27.08 0.15 5.34
C THR A 12 27.90 1.15 4.52
N VAL A 13 27.25 1.92 3.65
CA VAL A 13 27.89 2.93 2.80
C VAL A 13 28.06 4.28 3.53
N LYS A 14 27.37 4.49 4.66
CA LYS A 14 27.40 5.74 5.45
C LYS A 14 28.43 5.66 6.57
N ARG A 15 28.97 6.82 7.00
CA ARG A 15 29.99 6.93 8.05
C ARG A 15 29.61 8.00 9.08
N GLY A 16 30.22 7.92 10.27
CA GLY A 16 30.11 8.93 11.32
C GLY A 16 28.69 9.11 11.89
N LEU A 17 28.33 10.36 12.17
CA LEU A 17 27.07 10.73 12.84
C LEU A 17 25.83 10.25 12.09
N THR A 18 25.81 10.37 10.76
CA THR A 18 24.68 9.92 9.93
C THR A 18 24.42 8.43 10.09
N ARG A 19 25.47 7.61 10.15
CA ARG A 19 25.31 6.17 10.39
C ARG A 19 24.74 5.89 11.77
N ALA A 20 25.23 6.60 12.80
CA ALA A 20 24.73 6.42 14.16
C ALA A 20 23.25 6.80 14.29
N GLU A 21 22.81 7.86 13.61
CA GLU A 21 21.42 8.27 13.55
C GLU A 21 20.54 7.23 12.85
N MET A 22 20.96 6.76 11.67
CA MET A 22 20.27 5.69 10.93
C MET A 22 20.16 4.39 11.75
N GLU A 23 21.24 3.98 12.42
CA GLU A 23 21.20 2.82 13.31
C GLU A 23 20.23 3.02 14.49
N ARG A 24 20.12 4.23 15.04
CA ARG A 24 19.16 4.56 16.10
C ARG A 24 17.71 4.50 15.60
N LEU A 25 17.43 5.03 14.41
CA LEU A 25 16.10 4.95 13.78
C LEU A 25 15.71 3.49 13.51
N LEU A 26 16.63 2.71 12.95
CA LEU A 26 16.41 1.29 12.68
C LEU A 26 16.12 0.51 13.97
N LEU A 27 16.92 0.72 15.03
CA LEU A 27 16.69 0.07 16.32
C LEU A 27 15.35 0.47 16.95
N ARG A 28 14.91 1.71 16.78
CA ARG A 28 13.58 2.14 17.23
C ARG A 28 12.48 1.38 16.50
N ALA A 29 12.55 1.33 15.17
CA ALA A 29 11.58 0.60 14.36
C ALA A 29 11.58 -0.90 14.65
N ALA A 30 12.77 -1.51 14.82
CA ALA A 30 12.90 -2.91 15.18
C ALA A 30 12.31 -3.23 16.56
N ARG A 31 12.47 -2.31 17.54
CA ARG A 31 11.84 -2.45 18.87
C ARG A 31 10.32 -2.38 18.78
N GLU A 32 9.76 -1.41 18.05
CA GLU A 32 8.31 -1.32 17.83
C GLU A 32 7.78 -2.61 17.16
N ALA A 33 8.46 -3.12 16.14
CA ALA A 33 8.08 -4.38 15.50
C ALA A 33 8.15 -5.58 16.45
N ALA A 34 9.11 -5.60 17.38
CA ALA A 34 9.25 -6.66 18.36
C ALA A 34 8.18 -6.63 19.46
N GLU A 35 7.46 -5.52 19.67
CA GLU A 35 6.39 -5.44 20.67
C GLU A 35 5.26 -6.44 20.37
N GLU A 36 4.95 -6.68 19.10
CA GLU A 36 4.00 -7.71 18.65
C GLU A 36 4.41 -9.14 19.09
N CYS A 37 5.69 -9.33 19.41
CA CYS A 37 6.28 -10.60 19.85
C CYS A 37 6.55 -10.66 21.37
N GLY A 38 5.98 -9.75 22.16
CA GLY A 38 6.27 -9.63 23.59
C GLY A 38 7.59 -8.92 23.92
N GLY A 39 8.20 -8.26 22.92
CA GLY A 39 9.46 -7.55 23.04
C GLY A 39 10.69 -8.41 22.73
N ALA A 40 11.85 -7.74 22.61
CA ALA A 40 13.13 -8.40 22.42
C ALA A 40 14.28 -7.60 23.02
N ARG A 41 15.32 -8.29 23.48
CA ARG A 41 16.60 -7.67 23.80
C ARG A 41 17.38 -7.49 22.50
N PHE A 42 17.83 -6.28 22.23
CA PHE A 42 18.68 -5.99 21.07
C PHE A 42 20.14 -5.78 21.48
N GLU A 43 21.05 -6.37 20.72
CA GLU A 43 22.49 -6.17 20.85
C GLU A 43 23.04 -5.67 19.50
N LYS A 44 23.86 -4.63 19.53
CA LYS A 44 24.44 -4.03 18.33
C LYS A 44 25.95 -4.27 18.31
N GLU A 45 26.43 -4.73 17.17
CA GLU A 45 27.85 -4.80 16.84
C GLU A 45 28.14 -4.05 15.53
N PRO A 46 29.41 -3.73 15.21
CA PRO A 46 29.76 -3.17 13.92
C PRO A 46 29.20 -4.03 12.76
N GLY A 47 28.21 -3.49 12.04
CA GLY A 47 27.58 -4.13 10.87
C GLY A 47 26.53 -5.22 11.16
N ARG A 48 26.18 -5.46 12.43
CA ARG A 48 25.16 -6.45 12.82
C ARG A 48 24.31 -5.97 13.97
N ILE A 49 23.04 -6.37 13.94
CA ILE A 49 22.13 -6.25 15.08
C ILE A 49 21.62 -7.66 15.38
N TYR A 50 21.52 -8.00 16.65
CA TYR A 50 21.00 -9.27 17.15
C TYR A 50 19.76 -9.00 17.98
N ALA A 51 18.73 -9.81 17.80
CA ALA A 51 17.51 -9.76 18.60
C ALA A 51 17.29 -11.09 19.33
N TYR A 52 17.07 -11.04 20.64
CA TYR A 52 16.83 -12.19 21.51
C TYR A 52 15.39 -12.13 22.04
N GLY A 53 14.64 -13.21 21.83
CA GLY A 53 13.21 -13.34 22.18
C GLY A 53 12.59 -14.51 21.41
N ASP A 54 11.28 -14.45 21.16
CA ASP A 54 10.59 -15.44 20.30
C ASP A 54 11.09 -15.34 18.85
N VAL A 55 12.01 -16.22 18.48
CA VAL A 55 12.65 -16.23 17.16
C VAL A 55 11.66 -16.44 16.01
N ASN A 56 10.59 -17.23 16.22
CA ASN A 56 9.60 -17.52 15.19
C ASN A 56 8.70 -16.31 14.90
N CYS A 57 8.37 -15.54 15.93
CA CYS A 57 7.66 -14.27 15.75
C CYS A 57 8.61 -13.19 15.20
N LEU A 58 9.78 -13.02 15.83
CA LEU A 58 10.74 -11.96 15.50
C LEU A 58 11.21 -12.03 14.05
N LYS A 59 11.45 -13.23 13.49
CA LYS A 59 11.86 -13.36 12.08
C LYS A 59 10.81 -12.84 11.09
N LYS A 60 9.53 -12.85 11.45
CA LYS A 60 8.42 -12.32 10.63
C LYS A 60 8.21 -10.83 10.81
N ALA A 61 8.34 -10.33 12.04
CA ALA A 61 8.16 -8.91 12.34
C ALA A 61 9.34 -8.09 11.80
N LEU A 62 10.57 -8.52 12.08
CA LEU A 62 11.80 -7.80 11.71
C LEU A 62 12.07 -7.82 10.19
N SER A 63 11.55 -8.80 9.46
CA SER A 63 11.66 -8.85 7.99
C SER A 63 10.76 -7.81 7.28
N LYS A 64 9.95 -7.05 8.01
CA LYS A 64 9.13 -5.95 7.48
C LYS A 64 9.70 -4.56 7.79
N VAL A 65 10.80 -4.47 8.54
CA VAL A 65 11.38 -3.20 8.99
C VAL A 65 12.26 -2.59 7.89
N PHE A 66 11.96 -1.36 7.46
CA PHE A 66 12.79 -0.63 6.50
C PHE A 66 14.21 -0.42 7.01
N GLY A 67 15.20 -0.62 6.14
CA GLY A 67 16.61 -0.67 6.49
C GLY A 67 17.15 -2.08 6.81
N VAL A 68 16.28 -3.08 7.00
CA VAL A 68 16.69 -4.48 7.16
C VAL A 68 16.81 -5.13 5.78
N LYS A 69 18.01 -5.60 5.42
CA LYS A 69 18.27 -6.37 4.19
C LYS A 69 17.78 -7.80 4.31
N SER A 70 18.09 -8.46 5.42
CA SER A 70 17.60 -9.81 5.71
C SER A 70 17.69 -10.11 7.19
N VAL A 71 16.92 -11.12 7.60
CA VAL A 71 16.97 -11.70 8.94
C VAL A 71 17.25 -13.19 8.86
N SER A 72 18.00 -13.71 9.82
CA SER A 72 18.26 -15.16 9.95
C SER A 72 18.02 -15.60 11.38
N PRO A 73 17.02 -16.47 11.64
CA PRO A 73 16.96 -17.18 12.92
C PRO A 73 18.19 -18.08 13.05
N ALA A 74 18.89 -17.99 14.16
CA ALA A 74 20.17 -18.64 14.36
C ALA A 74 20.34 -19.20 15.77
N ARG A 75 21.11 -20.27 15.85
CA ARG A 75 21.70 -20.75 17.10
C ARG A 75 23.05 -20.07 17.30
N VAL A 76 23.34 -19.57 18.49
CA VAL A 76 24.65 -19.01 18.85
C VAL A 76 25.31 -19.81 19.97
N ILE A 77 26.61 -20.05 19.80
CA ILE A 77 27.52 -20.60 20.80
C ILE A 77 28.75 -19.72 20.97
N THR A 78 29.43 -19.90 22.10
CA THR A 78 30.83 -19.49 22.27
C THR A 78 31.70 -20.70 22.01
N TYR A 79 32.79 -20.55 21.25
CA TYR A 79 33.72 -21.63 20.92
C TYR A 79 35.16 -21.27 21.32
N GLN A 80 36.01 -22.27 21.47
CA GLN A 80 37.45 -22.11 21.67
C GLN A 80 38.26 -22.62 20.48
N LYS A 81 37.78 -23.68 19.82
CA LYS A 81 38.42 -24.33 18.67
C LYS A 81 37.40 -24.71 17.60
N ILE A 82 37.88 -24.96 16.38
CA ILE A 82 37.01 -25.31 15.23
C ILE A 82 36.17 -26.55 15.54
N THR A 83 36.70 -27.52 16.29
CA THR A 83 35.94 -28.73 16.64
C THR A 83 34.68 -28.44 17.44
N ASP A 84 34.66 -27.37 18.26
CA ASP A 84 33.45 -27.00 19.01
C ASP A 84 32.35 -26.53 18.04
N ILE A 85 32.74 -25.81 16.99
CA ILE A 85 31.85 -25.36 15.91
C ILE A 85 31.33 -26.56 15.13
N ALA A 86 32.20 -27.52 14.80
CA ALA A 86 31.83 -28.73 14.08
C ALA A 86 30.87 -29.62 14.90
N LEU A 87 31.10 -29.76 16.20
CA LEU A 87 30.23 -30.52 17.09
C LEU A 87 28.83 -29.90 17.19
N GLU A 88 28.70 -28.58 17.34
CA GLU A 88 27.39 -27.93 17.34
C GLU A 88 26.71 -28.05 15.96
N ALA A 89 27.46 -27.91 14.86
CA ALA A 89 26.90 -28.12 13.52
C ALA A 89 26.39 -29.55 13.32
N ALA A 90 27.11 -30.55 13.83
CA ALA A 90 26.68 -31.94 13.79
C ALA A 90 25.39 -32.15 14.61
N ASP A 91 25.29 -31.60 15.81
CA ASP A 91 24.09 -31.68 16.65
C ASP A 91 22.86 -31.07 15.95
N LEU A 92 23.04 -29.88 15.34
CA LEU A 92 21.95 -29.17 14.68
C LEU A 92 21.49 -29.81 13.37
N TRP A 93 22.42 -30.37 12.58
CA TRP A 93 22.17 -30.63 11.15
C TRP A 93 22.34 -32.09 10.71
N SER A 94 22.93 -32.98 11.52
CA SER A 94 23.16 -34.38 11.12
C SER A 94 21.86 -35.11 10.73
N GLY A 95 20.79 -34.92 11.51
CA GLY A 95 19.49 -35.53 11.21
C GLY A 95 18.79 -34.94 9.98
N ILE A 96 19.17 -33.73 9.55
CA ILE A 96 18.55 -33.01 8.44
C ILE A 96 19.27 -33.29 7.12
N VAL A 97 20.60 -33.46 7.17
CA VAL A 97 21.49 -33.59 6.01
C VAL A 97 21.53 -35.00 5.42
N ALA A 98 21.18 -36.03 6.21
CA ALA A 98 21.26 -37.42 5.79
C ALA A 98 20.53 -37.66 4.45
N GLY A 99 21.27 -38.17 3.46
CA GLY A 99 20.76 -38.49 2.12
C GLY A 99 20.61 -37.29 1.18
N LYS A 100 21.03 -36.08 1.56
CA LYS A 100 20.87 -34.85 0.76
C LYS A 100 22.19 -34.23 0.34
N ARG A 101 22.15 -33.47 -0.76
CA ARG A 101 23.27 -32.63 -1.19
C ARG A 101 23.32 -31.34 -0.38
N PHE A 102 24.49 -30.93 0.08
CA PHE A 102 24.62 -29.73 0.91
C PHE A 102 25.88 -28.91 0.64
N ALA A 103 25.81 -27.62 1.00
CA ALA A 103 26.94 -26.71 1.06
C ALA A 103 27.05 -26.05 2.44
N VAL A 104 28.28 -25.93 2.96
CA VAL A 104 28.57 -25.14 4.18
C VAL A 104 29.15 -23.80 3.77
N ARG A 105 28.43 -22.71 4.08
CA ARG A 105 28.79 -21.33 3.77
C ARG A 105 29.26 -20.63 5.04
N VAL A 106 30.58 -20.50 5.20
CA VAL A 106 31.17 -19.86 6.39
C VAL A 106 31.58 -18.42 6.09
N HIS A 107 31.08 -17.48 6.88
CA HIS A 107 31.50 -16.07 6.84
C HIS A 107 32.16 -15.68 8.15
N ARG A 108 33.36 -15.08 8.09
CA ARG A 108 34.15 -14.72 9.27
C ARG A 108 34.41 -13.22 9.29
N VAL A 109 34.22 -12.60 10.44
CA VAL A 109 34.47 -11.16 10.65
C VAL A 109 35.47 -11.00 11.79
N GLY A 110 36.64 -10.43 11.48
CA GLY A 110 37.75 -10.23 12.42
C GLY A 110 38.89 -11.23 12.26
N GLU A 111 39.88 -11.16 13.14
CA GLU A 111 41.09 -11.99 13.09
C GLU A 111 40.91 -13.30 13.87
N HIS A 112 41.34 -14.42 13.26
CA HIS A 112 41.19 -15.76 13.82
C HIS A 112 42.35 -16.63 13.33
N ALA A 113 42.72 -17.64 14.11
CA ALA A 113 43.80 -18.59 13.78
C ALA A 113 43.44 -19.60 12.65
N PHE A 114 42.24 -19.46 12.07
CA PHE A 114 41.72 -20.33 11.04
C PHE A 114 40.97 -19.52 9.97
N THR A 115 40.81 -20.14 8.82
CA THR A 115 40.12 -19.64 7.65
C THR A 115 38.67 -20.14 7.61
N SER A 116 37.82 -19.42 6.87
CA SER A 116 36.45 -19.89 6.63
C SER A 116 36.42 -21.24 5.90
N ARG A 117 37.42 -21.53 5.07
CA ARG A 117 37.54 -22.81 4.35
C ARG A 117 37.85 -23.96 5.29
N GLU A 118 38.73 -23.77 6.28
CA GLU A 118 39.03 -24.80 7.27
C GLU A 118 37.81 -25.13 8.13
N VAL A 119 37.06 -24.12 8.57
CA VAL A 119 35.80 -24.36 9.29
C VAL A 119 34.79 -25.09 8.40
N ALA A 120 34.63 -24.68 7.14
CA ALA A 120 33.71 -25.33 6.21
C ALA A 120 34.10 -26.79 5.94
N ALA A 121 35.39 -27.10 5.86
CA ALA A 121 35.89 -28.46 5.68
C ALA A 121 35.62 -29.33 6.91
N GLU A 122 35.91 -28.83 8.12
CA GLU A 122 35.67 -29.56 9.37
C GLU A 122 34.18 -29.86 9.58
N VAL A 123 33.33 -28.84 9.39
CA VAL A 123 31.87 -28.99 9.46
C VAL A 123 31.36 -29.90 8.33
N GLY A 124 31.92 -29.78 7.13
CA GLY A 124 31.60 -30.66 6.01
C GLY A 124 31.90 -32.13 6.32
N ALA A 125 33.02 -32.42 6.97
CA ALA A 125 33.42 -33.78 7.31
C ALA A 125 32.42 -34.46 8.28
N VAL A 126 31.99 -33.76 9.33
CA VAL A 126 30.99 -34.32 10.27
C VAL A 126 29.62 -34.52 9.61
N LEU A 127 29.20 -33.63 8.71
CA LEU A 127 27.93 -33.78 7.99
C LEU A 127 27.96 -34.87 6.91
N VAL A 128 29.13 -35.11 6.29
CA VAL A 128 29.34 -36.26 5.41
C VAL A 128 29.28 -37.57 6.20
N ALA A 129 29.90 -37.61 7.39
CA ALA A 129 29.81 -38.77 8.28
C ALA A 129 28.36 -39.06 8.72
N ALA A 130 27.51 -38.04 8.78
CA ALA A 130 26.07 -38.15 9.02
C ALA A 130 25.25 -38.57 7.78
N GLY A 131 25.89 -38.86 6.64
CA GLY A 131 25.25 -39.33 5.41
C GLY A 131 24.89 -38.22 4.41
N GLY A 132 25.38 -36.99 4.62
CA GLY A 132 25.28 -35.92 3.63
C GLY A 132 26.25 -36.07 2.46
N ARG A 133 25.95 -35.45 1.32
CA ARG A 133 26.87 -35.35 0.17
C ARG A 133 27.20 -33.89 -0.10
N VAL A 134 28.49 -33.53 -0.15
CA VAL A 134 28.87 -32.14 -0.48
C VAL A 134 28.58 -31.84 -1.96
N ASP A 135 27.87 -30.74 -2.21
CA ASP A 135 27.66 -30.14 -3.52
C ASP A 135 27.69 -28.61 -3.37
N LEU A 136 28.65 -27.94 -4.00
CA LEU A 136 28.84 -26.49 -3.83
C LEU A 136 28.12 -25.66 -4.91
N GLU A 137 27.65 -26.32 -5.97
CA GLU A 137 27.03 -25.70 -7.15
C GLU A 137 25.50 -25.80 -7.09
N ASP A 138 24.98 -27.00 -6.79
CA ASP A 138 23.53 -27.27 -6.67
C ASP A 138 23.20 -28.01 -5.36
N PRO A 139 23.40 -27.36 -4.19
CA PRO A 139 23.01 -27.94 -2.91
C PRO A 139 21.49 -27.94 -2.72
N GLU A 140 20.94 -29.02 -2.18
CA GLU A 140 19.55 -29.06 -1.68
C GLU A 140 19.42 -28.32 -0.35
N LEU A 141 20.50 -28.29 0.44
CA LEU A 141 20.58 -27.62 1.74
C LEU A 141 21.82 -26.73 1.82
N GLU A 142 21.62 -25.46 2.16
CA GLU A 142 22.72 -24.58 2.53
C GLU A 142 22.74 -24.34 4.04
N PHE A 143 23.88 -24.64 4.64
CA PHE A 143 24.15 -24.41 6.06
C PHE A 143 25.09 -23.23 6.20
N TYR A 144 24.69 -22.24 6.97
CA TYR A 144 25.45 -21.02 7.13
C TYR A 144 26.03 -20.92 8.54
N ILE A 145 27.30 -20.50 8.61
CA ILE A 145 27.97 -20.20 9.87
C ILE A 145 28.56 -18.80 9.76
N GLU A 146 28.08 -17.87 10.59
CA GLU A 146 28.73 -16.57 10.76
C GLU A 146 29.60 -16.60 12.03
N ILE A 147 30.88 -16.25 11.91
CA ILE A 147 31.84 -16.25 13.01
C ILE A 147 32.28 -14.81 13.30
N ARG A 148 32.12 -14.37 14.55
CA ARG A 148 32.52 -13.04 15.01
C ARG A 148 33.13 -13.12 16.41
N GLY A 149 34.41 -12.79 16.53
CA GLY A 149 35.14 -12.88 17.79
C GLY A 149 35.23 -14.34 18.27
N ASN A 150 34.64 -14.64 19.43
CA ASN A 150 34.56 -16.00 19.98
C ASN A 150 33.16 -16.63 19.82
N ARG A 151 32.28 -16.02 19.02
CA ARG A 151 30.90 -16.49 18.81
C ARG A 151 30.71 -17.05 17.40
N ALA A 152 30.05 -18.19 17.31
CA ALA A 152 29.61 -18.79 16.05
C ALA A 152 28.08 -18.85 16.01
N TYR A 153 27.52 -18.42 14.88
CA TYR A 153 26.09 -18.35 14.64
C TYR A 153 25.70 -19.28 13.49
N PHE A 154 24.85 -20.27 13.77
CA PHE A 154 24.43 -21.32 12.85
C PHE A 154 23.00 -21.06 12.39
N TYR A 155 22.77 -21.02 11.08
CA TYR A 155 21.44 -20.80 10.50
C TYR A 155 21.32 -21.46 9.12
N THR A 156 20.09 -21.73 8.72
CA THR A 156 19.74 -22.28 7.39
C THR A 156 18.83 -21.34 6.59
N GLU A 157 18.10 -20.46 7.28
CA GLU A 157 17.17 -19.53 6.67
C GLU A 157 17.77 -18.12 6.53
N VAL A 158 17.62 -17.54 5.34
CA VAL A 158 17.87 -16.12 5.08
C VAL A 158 16.59 -15.51 4.55
N ILE A 159 15.83 -14.86 5.42
CA ILE A 159 14.56 -14.22 5.07
C ILE A 159 14.85 -12.80 4.61
N GLU A 160 14.49 -12.50 3.36
CA GLU A 160 14.69 -11.18 2.79
C GLU A 160 13.83 -10.13 3.52
N GLY A 161 14.44 -9.00 3.85
CA GLY A 161 13.75 -7.81 4.34
C GLY A 161 13.42 -6.84 3.20
N PRO A 162 12.82 -5.67 3.49
CA PRO A 162 12.56 -4.67 2.45
C PRO A 162 13.86 -4.01 1.94
N GLY A 163 14.97 -4.10 2.67
CA GLY A 163 16.18 -3.34 2.40
C GLY A 163 15.94 -1.84 2.55
N GLY A 164 16.61 -1.03 1.73
CA GLY A 164 16.46 0.43 1.74
C GLY A 164 17.08 1.10 2.97
N LEU A 165 16.50 2.22 3.37
CA LEU A 165 16.97 3.08 4.45
C LEU A 165 16.01 3.04 5.66
N PRO A 166 16.49 3.29 6.89
CA PRO A 166 15.63 3.37 8.06
C PRO A 166 14.58 4.47 7.90
N LEU A 167 13.33 4.17 8.26
CA LEU A 167 12.23 5.11 8.17
C LEU A 167 12.54 6.37 9.01
N GLY A 168 12.44 7.54 8.39
CA GLY A 168 12.69 8.85 8.99
C GLY A 168 14.05 9.47 8.68
N SER A 169 14.90 8.77 7.94
CA SER A 169 16.22 9.28 7.55
C SER A 169 16.18 10.29 6.41
N GLU A 170 15.12 10.33 5.60
CA GLU A 170 15.06 11.14 4.37
C GLU A 170 13.86 12.13 4.37
N GLY A 171 13.54 12.67 5.55
CA GLY A 171 12.51 13.70 5.68
C GLY A 171 11.07 13.17 5.63
N LYS A 172 10.13 14.04 5.25
CA LYS A 172 8.69 13.76 5.30
C LYS A 172 8.00 14.10 3.99
N VAL A 173 7.15 13.18 3.53
CA VAL A 173 6.35 13.28 2.31
C VAL A 173 4.88 13.04 2.66
N LEU A 174 3.98 13.73 1.96
CA LEU A 174 2.56 13.39 1.94
C LEU A 174 2.25 12.57 0.69
N ALA A 175 1.77 11.35 0.84
CA ALA A 175 1.36 10.52 -0.29
C ALA A 175 -0.16 10.64 -0.55
N LEU A 176 -0.53 10.90 -1.79
CA LEU A 176 -1.90 10.80 -2.28
C LEU A 176 -2.22 9.32 -2.51
N VAL A 177 -2.98 8.71 -1.59
CA VAL A 177 -3.34 7.29 -1.66
C VAL A 177 -4.83 7.15 -1.94
N SER A 178 -5.16 6.29 -2.89
CA SER A 178 -6.52 5.84 -3.23
C SER A 178 -6.71 4.37 -2.82
N ALA A 179 -7.91 3.84 -3.01
CA ALA A 179 -8.18 2.40 -2.85
C ALA A 179 -7.63 1.54 -4.01
N GLY A 180 -6.96 2.15 -5.00
CA GLY A 180 -6.36 1.44 -6.12
C GLY A 180 -5.03 0.76 -5.78
N ILE A 181 -4.50 0.01 -6.75
CA ILE A 181 -3.28 -0.80 -6.58
C ILE A 181 -2.02 0.07 -6.46
N ASP A 182 -1.94 1.12 -7.27
CA ASP A 182 -0.68 1.80 -7.57
C ASP A 182 -0.21 2.70 -6.42
N SER A 183 -1.10 3.55 -5.89
CA SER A 183 -0.71 4.56 -4.90
C SER A 183 -0.23 4.01 -3.54
N PRO A 184 -0.73 2.87 -3.01
CA PRO A 184 -0.08 2.22 -1.88
C PRO A 184 1.34 1.76 -2.18
N VAL A 185 1.61 1.24 -3.39
CA VAL A 185 2.96 0.80 -3.79
C VAL A 185 3.90 1.99 -3.84
N ALA A 186 3.47 3.11 -4.43
CA ALA A 186 4.26 4.33 -4.46
C ALA A 186 4.63 4.85 -3.07
N ALA A 187 3.65 4.90 -2.16
CA ALA A 187 3.87 5.28 -0.77
C ALA A 187 4.87 4.33 -0.08
N TRP A 188 4.74 3.02 -0.30
CA TRP A 188 5.65 2.02 0.26
C TRP A 188 7.09 2.18 -0.26
N MET A 189 7.28 2.47 -1.54
CA MET A 189 8.60 2.71 -2.13
C MET A 189 9.31 3.91 -1.50
N LEU A 190 8.57 4.97 -1.18
CA LEU A 190 9.15 6.13 -0.49
C LEU A 190 9.48 5.84 0.97
N MET A 191 8.64 5.09 1.68
CA MET A 191 8.98 4.60 3.03
C MET A 191 10.26 3.74 3.00
N ARG A 192 10.42 2.88 1.99
CA ARG A 192 11.64 2.10 1.76
C ARG A 192 12.88 2.95 1.51
N ARG A 193 12.72 4.13 0.90
CA ARG A 193 13.79 5.13 0.77
C ARG A 193 13.97 5.99 2.03
N GLY A 194 13.36 5.63 3.17
CA GLY A 194 13.61 6.28 4.45
C GLY A 194 12.76 7.53 4.70
N ALA A 195 11.80 7.87 3.83
CA ALA A 195 10.92 9.00 4.05
C ALA A 195 9.77 8.65 5.01
N HIS A 196 9.48 9.51 5.99
CA HIS A 196 8.20 9.45 6.70
C HIS A 196 7.08 9.77 5.73
N VAL A 197 6.12 8.86 5.59
CA VAL A 197 4.96 9.05 4.71
C VAL A 197 3.71 9.21 5.55
N ASP A 198 3.15 10.43 5.54
CA ASP A 198 1.75 10.65 5.90
C ASP A 198 0.89 10.40 4.64
N VAL A 199 -0.38 10.06 4.81
CA VAL A 199 -1.27 9.67 3.72
C VAL A 199 -2.47 10.61 3.64
N LEU A 200 -2.78 11.12 2.46
CA LEU A 200 -4.02 11.82 2.16
C LEU A 200 -4.92 10.93 1.30
N TYR A 201 -6.12 10.64 1.81
CA TYR A 201 -7.21 10.01 1.07
C TYR A 201 -8.30 11.03 0.79
N CYS A 202 -8.59 11.20 -0.50
CA CYS A 202 -9.66 12.04 -1.01
C CYS A 202 -10.91 11.17 -1.18
N ASN A 203 -11.83 11.26 -0.22
CA ASN A 203 -13.05 10.50 -0.23
C ASN A 203 -14.07 11.16 -1.16
N LEU A 204 -14.51 10.42 -2.18
CA LEU A 204 -15.62 10.81 -3.04
C LEU A 204 -16.89 9.98 -2.80
N GLY A 205 -16.78 8.92 -1.99
CA GLY A 205 -17.85 7.98 -1.77
C GLY A 205 -18.40 8.01 -0.35
N GLY A 206 -19.27 7.05 -0.07
CA GLY A 206 -19.87 6.83 1.22
C GLY A 206 -18.94 6.13 2.21
N THR A 207 -19.53 5.72 3.33
CA THR A 207 -18.85 5.05 4.45
C THR A 207 -18.24 3.73 4.00
N ILE A 208 -18.88 3.00 3.07
CA ILE A 208 -18.38 1.71 2.56
C ILE A 208 -17.08 1.90 1.77
N THR A 209 -17.07 2.88 0.87
CA THR A 209 -15.91 3.24 0.04
C THR A 209 -14.76 3.73 0.92
N LEU A 210 -15.05 4.62 1.88
CA LEU A 210 -14.08 5.08 2.86
C LEU A 210 -13.49 3.92 3.67
N ARG A 211 -14.34 3.04 4.22
CA ARG A 211 -13.89 1.90 5.02
C ARG A 211 -12.90 1.02 4.25
N HIS A 212 -13.21 0.69 3.00
CA HIS A 212 -12.30 -0.09 2.16
C HIS A 212 -10.96 0.61 1.90
N ALA A 213 -11.00 1.89 1.54
CA ALA A 213 -9.78 2.67 1.32
C ALA A 213 -8.90 2.69 2.58
N LEU A 214 -9.51 2.84 3.76
CA LEU A 214 -8.80 2.81 5.03
C LEU A 214 -8.21 1.44 5.36
N GLU A 215 -8.84 0.32 4.96
CA GLU A 215 -8.25 -1.02 5.11
C GLU A 215 -7.00 -1.19 4.22
N VAL A 216 -7.01 -0.66 2.99
CA VAL A 216 -5.82 -0.61 2.11
C VAL A 216 -4.72 0.23 2.77
N ILE A 217 -5.06 1.41 3.26
CA ILE A 217 -4.11 2.31 3.94
C ILE A 217 -3.57 1.68 5.23
N LYS A 218 -4.40 0.99 6.01
CA LYS A 218 -3.97 0.23 7.20
C LYS A 218 -2.93 -0.81 6.84
N ARG A 219 -3.19 -1.60 5.79
CA ARG A 219 -2.27 -2.62 5.31
C ARG A 219 -0.94 -2.03 4.84
N LEU A 220 -0.98 -0.89 4.14
CA LEU A 220 0.20 -0.12 3.76
C LEU A 220 0.99 0.34 5.01
N LEU A 221 0.32 0.98 5.96
CA LEU A 221 0.95 1.57 7.14
C LEU A 221 1.43 0.53 8.16
N ALA A 222 1.03 -0.73 8.04
CA ALA A 222 1.62 -1.83 8.83
C ALA A 222 3.14 -1.98 8.61
N TRP A 223 3.68 -1.46 7.50
CA TRP A 223 5.12 -1.43 7.22
C TRP A 223 5.86 -0.25 7.86
N SER A 224 5.14 0.74 8.41
CA SER A 224 5.70 1.99 8.94
C SER A 224 6.19 1.88 10.39
N TYR A 225 6.91 0.81 10.74
CA TYR A 225 7.50 0.66 12.07
C TYR A 225 8.44 1.84 12.39
N GLY A 226 8.36 2.37 13.60
CA GLY A 226 9.07 3.56 14.05
C GLY A 226 8.32 4.87 13.79
N TYR A 227 7.16 4.83 13.10
CA TYR A 227 6.40 6.02 12.75
C TYR A 227 4.89 5.86 12.91
N ASN A 228 4.29 6.70 13.75
CA ASN A 228 2.83 6.82 13.88
C ASN A 228 2.29 7.80 12.82
N ALA A 229 2.25 7.32 11.58
CA ALA A 229 1.81 8.08 10.41
C ALA A 229 0.42 8.72 10.59
N ARG A 230 0.23 9.87 9.94
CA ARG A 230 -1.07 10.55 9.87
C ARG A 230 -1.81 10.07 8.63
N VAL A 231 -3.09 9.77 8.80
CA VAL A 231 -4.05 9.53 7.73
C VAL A 231 -5.00 10.71 7.69
N ILE A 232 -4.91 11.48 6.61
CA ILE A 232 -5.71 12.66 6.35
C ILE A 232 -6.86 12.22 5.46
N ILE A 233 -8.07 12.37 5.95
CA ILE A 233 -9.30 12.00 5.26
C ILE A 233 -9.98 13.30 4.85
N ALA A 234 -9.99 13.58 3.57
CA ALA A 234 -10.59 14.77 2.99
C ALA A 234 -11.88 14.38 2.25
N ASP A 235 -13.01 15.04 2.56
CA ASP A 235 -14.23 14.90 1.77
C ASP A 235 -14.08 15.74 0.50
N CYS A 236 -13.95 15.08 -0.66
CA CYS A 236 -13.79 15.72 -1.95
C CYS A 236 -15.11 15.90 -2.72
N GLY A 237 -16.25 15.61 -2.10
CA GLY A 237 -17.57 15.85 -2.66
C GLY A 237 -17.77 17.30 -3.15
N PRO A 238 -17.39 18.35 -2.39
CA PRO A 238 -17.46 19.73 -2.84
C PRO A 238 -16.69 20.00 -4.14
N VAL A 239 -15.49 19.42 -4.28
CA VAL A 239 -14.66 19.54 -5.49
C VAL A 239 -15.35 18.88 -6.69
N ALA A 240 -15.89 17.68 -6.52
CA ALA A 240 -16.61 16.99 -7.59
C ALA A 240 -17.82 17.80 -8.06
N ARG A 241 -18.60 18.37 -7.12
CA ARG A 241 -19.75 19.23 -7.43
C ARG A 241 -19.34 20.53 -8.15
N ALA A 242 -18.30 21.21 -7.66
CA ALA A 242 -17.80 22.43 -8.29
C ALA A 242 -17.28 22.15 -9.71
N MET A 243 -16.57 21.05 -9.89
CA MET A 243 -16.07 20.62 -11.20
C MET A 243 -17.19 20.36 -12.20
N ARG A 244 -18.25 19.63 -11.83
CA ARG A 244 -19.38 19.36 -12.74
C ARG A 244 -20.13 20.63 -13.15
N ARG A 245 -20.15 21.66 -12.30
CA ARG A 245 -20.82 22.94 -12.59
C ARG A 245 -19.97 23.91 -13.40
N GLY A 246 -18.66 23.96 -13.12
CA GLY A 246 -17.78 25.03 -13.60
C GLY A 246 -16.72 24.60 -14.61
N VAL A 247 -16.54 23.29 -14.85
CA VAL A 247 -15.47 22.78 -15.72
C VAL A 247 -16.06 21.94 -16.85
N ARG A 248 -15.58 22.16 -18.07
CA ARG A 248 -15.95 21.36 -19.24
C ARG A 248 -15.64 19.88 -19.04
N GLU A 249 -16.55 19.02 -19.47
CA GLU A 249 -16.49 17.58 -19.21
C GLU A 249 -15.19 16.94 -19.73
N GLU A 250 -14.68 17.34 -20.89
CA GLU A 250 -13.42 16.78 -21.42
C GLU A 250 -12.20 17.05 -20.52
N LEU A 251 -12.28 18.03 -19.61
CA LEU A 251 -11.20 18.43 -18.70
C LEU A 251 -11.33 17.85 -17.28
N TRP A 252 -12.43 17.15 -16.95
CA TRP A 252 -12.70 16.69 -15.57
C TRP A 252 -11.55 15.88 -14.96
N ASN A 253 -10.92 14.98 -15.72
CA ASN A 253 -9.82 14.17 -15.18
C ASN A 253 -8.59 15.04 -14.80
N ILE A 254 -8.27 16.05 -15.59
CA ILE A 254 -7.18 17.00 -15.31
C ILE A 254 -7.58 17.90 -14.15
N ALA A 255 -8.81 18.41 -14.15
CA ALA A 255 -9.32 19.31 -13.12
C ALA A 255 -9.37 18.66 -11.74
N PHE A 256 -9.87 17.41 -11.66
CA PHE A 256 -9.90 16.66 -10.41
C PHE A 256 -8.48 16.38 -9.88
N LYS A 257 -7.56 15.95 -10.74
CA LYS A 257 -6.16 15.75 -10.32
C LYS A 257 -5.51 17.03 -9.85
N ARG A 258 -5.75 18.15 -10.56
CA ARG A 258 -5.24 19.46 -10.19
C ARG A 258 -5.78 19.91 -8.82
N ALA A 259 -7.06 19.72 -8.57
CA ALA A 259 -7.63 19.97 -7.25
C ALA A 259 -7.00 19.08 -6.17
N LEU A 260 -6.85 17.78 -6.43
CA LEU A 260 -6.21 16.84 -5.50
C LEU A 260 -4.77 17.24 -5.17
N TYR A 261 -4.01 17.69 -6.16
CA TYR A 261 -2.66 18.19 -5.98
C TYR A 261 -2.64 19.46 -5.13
N ARG A 262 -3.51 20.43 -5.41
CA ARG A 262 -3.60 21.67 -4.62
C ARG A 262 -4.00 21.41 -3.17
N ILE A 263 -4.99 20.54 -2.94
CA ILE A 263 -5.35 20.05 -1.60
C ILE A 263 -4.15 19.40 -0.92
N GLY A 264 -3.45 18.50 -1.64
CA GLY A 264 -2.28 17.79 -1.16
C GLY A 264 -1.14 18.73 -0.76
N VAL A 265 -0.80 19.70 -1.60
CA VAL A 265 0.26 20.69 -1.33
C VAL A 265 -0.06 21.52 -0.09
N GLU A 266 -1.28 22.01 0.02
CA GLU A 266 -1.70 22.82 1.16
C GLU A 266 -1.65 22.01 2.47
N ILE A 267 -2.15 20.78 2.46
CA ILE A 267 -2.08 19.87 3.61
C ILE A 267 -0.62 19.50 3.93
N ALA A 268 0.20 19.21 2.90
CA ALA A 268 1.60 18.87 3.06
C ALA A 268 2.37 19.99 3.78
N LYS A 269 2.16 21.25 3.38
CA LYS A 269 2.72 22.43 4.04
C LYS A 269 2.33 22.49 5.52
N ARG A 270 1.04 22.33 5.84
CA ARG A 270 0.54 22.32 7.24
C ARG A 270 1.14 21.21 8.09
N LEU A 271 1.52 20.08 7.48
CA LEU A 271 2.11 18.92 8.17
C LEU A 271 3.64 18.93 8.26
N GLY A 272 4.28 19.92 7.62
CA GLY A 272 5.73 20.01 7.46
C GLY A 272 6.31 18.92 6.54
N ALA A 273 5.53 18.45 5.56
CA ALA A 273 6.04 17.60 4.49
C ALA A 273 6.66 18.47 3.39
N ILE A 274 7.81 18.04 2.87
CA ILE A 274 8.60 18.80 1.88
C ILE A 274 8.33 18.38 0.44
N ALA A 275 7.54 17.32 0.24
CA ALA A 275 7.15 16.82 -1.06
C ALA A 275 5.76 16.15 -0.99
N LEU A 276 5.11 16.10 -2.15
CA LEU A 276 3.90 15.31 -2.39
C LEU A 276 4.28 14.06 -3.19
N ALA A 277 3.58 12.95 -3.02
CA ALA A 277 3.80 11.73 -3.80
C ALA A 277 2.51 11.19 -4.41
N THR A 278 2.62 10.62 -5.61
CA THR A 278 1.51 9.97 -6.32
C THR A 278 1.89 8.59 -6.82
N GLY A 279 0.86 7.75 -7.02
CA GLY A 279 0.99 6.45 -7.69
C GLY A 279 0.87 6.51 -9.20
N GLU A 280 1.33 7.59 -9.85
CA GLU A 280 1.19 7.72 -11.31
C GLU A 280 2.30 6.99 -12.06
N SER A 281 1.90 6.22 -13.08
CA SER A 281 2.78 5.60 -14.07
C SER A 281 2.55 6.24 -15.44
N LEU A 282 3.60 6.39 -16.26
CA LEU A 282 3.49 7.09 -17.54
C LEU A 282 2.71 6.25 -18.56
N GLY A 283 1.67 6.83 -19.17
CA GLY A 283 0.95 6.21 -20.28
C GLY A 283 -0.12 5.17 -19.90
N GLN A 284 -0.36 4.91 -18.62
CA GLN A 284 -1.35 3.91 -18.18
C GLN A 284 -2.80 4.38 -18.34
N VAL A 285 -3.09 5.67 -18.09
CA VAL A 285 -4.42 6.28 -18.33
C VAL A 285 -4.31 7.63 -19.03
N SER A 286 -5.42 8.12 -19.60
CA SER A 286 -5.48 9.39 -20.35
C SER A 286 -4.98 10.61 -19.57
N SER A 287 -5.11 10.59 -18.24
CA SER A 287 -4.65 11.65 -17.34
C SER A 287 -3.19 11.51 -16.90
N GLN A 288 -2.44 10.54 -17.44
CA GLN A 288 -1.03 10.28 -17.14
C GLN A 288 -0.16 10.34 -18.41
N THR A 289 -0.51 11.22 -19.34
CA THR A 289 0.41 11.66 -20.40
C THR A 289 1.32 12.76 -19.88
N LEU A 290 2.47 12.99 -20.52
CA LEU A 290 3.37 14.09 -20.15
C LEU A 290 2.66 15.45 -20.15
N GLN A 291 1.80 15.69 -21.13
CA GLN A 291 1.05 16.94 -21.23
C GLN A 291 0.01 17.09 -20.11
N ALA A 292 -0.67 16.01 -19.72
CA ALA A 292 -1.60 16.05 -18.59
C ALA A 292 -0.86 16.26 -17.27
N LEU A 293 0.27 15.59 -17.06
CA LEU A 293 1.10 15.77 -15.87
C LEU A 293 1.61 17.21 -15.76
N ALA A 294 2.12 17.78 -16.86
CA ALA A 294 2.56 19.17 -16.91
C ALA A 294 1.42 20.15 -16.58
N ALA A 295 0.21 19.92 -17.11
CA ALA A 295 -0.95 20.76 -16.82
C ALA A 295 -1.40 20.66 -15.35
N VAL A 296 -1.38 19.46 -14.77
CA VAL A 296 -1.73 19.24 -13.36
C VAL A 296 -0.70 19.89 -12.42
N GLU A 297 0.59 19.83 -12.74
CA GLU A 297 1.68 20.41 -11.93
C GLU A 297 1.86 21.92 -12.09
N ALA A 298 1.34 22.52 -13.15
CA ALA A 298 1.59 23.93 -13.46
C ALA A 298 1.32 24.85 -12.25
N GLY A 299 2.34 25.60 -11.84
CA GLY A 299 2.27 26.54 -10.71
C GLY A 299 2.40 25.92 -9.31
N ILE A 300 2.76 24.65 -9.19
CA ILE A 300 3.05 24.00 -7.90
C ILE A 300 4.54 24.07 -7.59
N ASP A 301 4.88 24.77 -6.51
CA ASP A 301 6.26 24.97 -6.03
C ASP A 301 6.68 23.92 -4.97
N MET A 302 6.12 22.71 -5.06
CA MET A 302 6.46 21.59 -4.18
C MET A 302 6.85 20.40 -5.05
N PRO A 303 7.97 19.70 -4.77
CA PRO A 303 8.33 18.49 -5.51
C PRO A 303 7.22 17.46 -5.48
N ILE A 304 6.88 16.92 -6.66
CA ILE A 304 5.92 15.81 -6.81
C ILE A 304 6.69 14.55 -7.19
N LEU A 305 6.73 13.59 -6.27
CA LEU A 305 7.42 12.33 -6.46
C LEU A 305 6.49 11.32 -7.12
N ARG A 306 6.97 10.65 -8.17
CA ARG A 306 6.25 9.59 -8.89
C ARG A 306 7.08 8.30 -8.94
N PRO A 307 7.12 7.52 -7.84
CA PRO A 307 7.96 6.32 -7.75
C PRO A 307 7.69 5.29 -8.86
N LEU A 308 6.49 5.30 -9.44
CA LEU A 308 6.04 4.33 -10.43
C LEU A 308 6.13 4.82 -11.88
N ILE A 309 6.69 6.01 -12.12
CA ILE A 309 6.58 6.68 -13.42
C ILE A 309 7.09 5.85 -14.61
N GLY A 310 8.08 4.99 -14.38
CA GLY A 310 8.69 4.12 -15.38
C GLY A 310 8.38 2.63 -15.20
N MET A 311 7.43 2.26 -14.34
CA MET A 311 7.09 0.87 -14.06
C MET A 311 5.86 0.42 -14.85
N ASP A 312 5.89 -0.81 -15.32
CA ASP A 312 4.70 -1.44 -15.91
C ASP A 312 3.72 -1.95 -14.85
N LYS A 313 2.53 -2.36 -15.30
CA LYS A 313 1.46 -2.80 -14.42
C LYS A 313 1.79 -4.10 -13.68
N ASP A 314 2.51 -5.02 -14.32
CA ASP A 314 2.84 -6.32 -13.73
C ASP A 314 3.88 -6.16 -12.61
N GLU A 315 4.85 -5.26 -12.79
CA GLU A 315 5.79 -4.88 -11.75
C GLU A 315 5.06 -4.26 -10.54
N ILE A 316 4.14 -3.32 -10.79
CA ILE A 316 3.34 -2.68 -9.72
C ILE A 316 2.50 -3.74 -8.97
N VAL A 317 1.85 -4.65 -9.70
CA VAL A 317 1.06 -5.74 -9.10
C VAL A 317 1.90 -6.66 -8.24
N LYS A 318 3.10 -7.07 -8.70
CA LYS A 318 4.03 -7.87 -7.89
C LYS A 318 4.40 -7.19 -6.58
N HIS A 319 4.63 -5.88 -6.62
CA HIS A 319 4.86 -5.11 -5.39
C HIS A 319 3.62 -5.05 -4.49
N ALA A 320 2.43 -4.81 -5.05
CA ALA A 320 1.18 -4.78 -4.30
C ALA A 320 0.89 -6.13 -3.61
N GLN A 321 1.21 -7.24 -4.27
CA GLN A 321 1.13 -8.58 -3.67
C GLN A 321 2.14 -8.75 -2.54
N LYS A 322 3.41 -8.36 -2.75
CA LYS A 322 4.47 -8.41 -1.72
C LYS A 322 4.09 -7.65 -0.45
N ILE A 323 3.46 -6.48 -0.58
CA ILE A 323 3.05 -5.66 0.57
C ILE A 323 1.66 -6.01 1.12
N GLY A 324 0.95 -6.91 0.42
CA GLY A 324 -0.36 -7.43 0.82
C GLY A 324 -1.54 -6.50 0.56
N THR A 325 -1.40 -5.47 -0.29
CA THR A 325 -2.47 -4.51 -0.62
C THR A 325 -3.28 -4.92 -1.85
N TYR A 326 -2.76 -5.82 -2.70
CA TYR A 326 -3.39 -6.21 -3.97
C TYR A 326 -4.82 -6.72 -3.81
N GLU A 327 -5.04 -7.72 -2.97
CA GLU A 327 -6.38 -8.34 -2.81
C GLU A 327 -7.45 -7.37 -2.29
N LEU A 328 -7.05 -6.42 -1.45
CA LEU A 328 -7.96 -5.38 -0.93
C LEU A 328 -8.29 -4.37 -2.03
N SER A 329 -7.28 -3.95 -2.78
CA SER A 329 -7.42 -2.94 -3.83
C SER A 329 -8.21 -3.48 -5.04
N ALA A 330 -8.06 -4.77 -5.35
CA ALA A 330 -8.75 -5.43 -6.47
C ALA A 330 -10.26 -5.61 -6.24
N LYS A 331 -10.73 -5.56 -5.00
CA LYS A 331 -12.15 -5.79 -4.66
C LYS A 331 -13.05 -4.58 -4.92
N LEU A 332 -12.49 -3.37 -5.02
CA LEU A 332 -13.31 -2.17 -5.16
C LEU A 332 -13.62 -1.87 -6.63
N PRO A 333 -14.90 -1.67 -7.01
CA PRO A 333 -15.24 -1.10 -8.31
C PRO A 333 -14.70 0.33 -8.40
N GLU A 334 -14.21 0.72 -9.58
CA GLU A 334 -13.77 2.10 -9.82
C GLU A 334 -14.91 3.10 -9.63
N TYR A 335 -14.62 4.21 -8.94
CA TYR A 335 -15.56 5.30 -8.74
C TYR A 335 -15.65 6.18 -10.00
N CYS A 336 -16.59 5.86 -10.89
CA CYS A 336 -16.67 6.50 -12.22
C CYS A 336 -17.19 7.95 -12.22
N ALA A 337 -17.72 8.48 -11.12
CA ALA A 337 -18.55 9.69 -11.12
C ALA A 337 -17.82 11.03 -11.34
N VAL A 338 -16.50 11.00 -11.44
CA VAL A 338 -15.63 12.17 -11.70
C VAL A 338 -14.78 12.00 -12.96
N PHE A 339 -14.97 10.90 -13.71
CA PHE A 339 -14.18 10.63 -14.91
C PHE A 339 -14.99 10.92 -16.16
N SER A 340 -14.40 11.74 -17.04
CA SER A 340 -14.94 12.02 -18.37
C SER A 340 -14.95 10.76 -19.23
N ARG A 341 -15.97 10.59 -20.08
CA ARG A 341 -16.00 9.52 -21.09
C ARG A 341 -15.10 9.82 -22.29
N ARG A 342 -14.78 11.10 -22.53
CA ARG A 342 -13.88 11.56 -23.59
C ARG A 342 -12.80 12.46 -23.00
N PRO A 343 -11.95 11.93 -22.11
CA PRO A 343 -10.98 12.73 -21.38
C PRO A 343 -9.93 13.28 -22.33
N ARG A 344 -9.69 14.59 -22.26
CA ARG A 344 -8.56 15.22 -22.93
C ARG A 344 -7.26 14.82 -22.24
N LYS A 345 -6.19 14.64 -23.04
CA LYS A 345 -4.85 14.23 -22.58
C LYS A 345 -3.91 15.42 -22.34
N TRP A 346 -4.43 16.64 -22.32
CA TRP A 346 -3.69 17.90 -22.20
C TRP A 346 -4.67 19.02 -21.83
N ALA A 347 -4.16 20.13 -21.33
CA ALA A 347 -4.92 21.36 -21.13
C ALA A 347 -4.03 22.56 -21.46
N LEU A 348 -4.63 23.62 -22.02
CA LEU A 348 -3.96 24.90 -22.22
C LEU A 348 -3.76 25.61 -20.88
N ARG A 349 -2.83 26.58 -20.85
CA ARG A 349 -2.58 27.36 -19.64
C ARG A 349 -3.84 28.08 -19.15
N GLU A 350 -4.60 28.67 -20.06
CA GLU A 350 -5.83 29.40 -19.75
C GLU A 350 -6.91 28.45 -19.21
N GLU A 351 -6.95 27.21 -19.72
CA GLU A 351 -7.86 26.16 -19.21
C GLU A 351 -7.47 25.73 -17.79
N VAL A 352 -6.18 25.64 -17.50
CA VAL A 352 -5.63 25.33 -16.17
C VAL A 352 -5.96 26.45 -15.18
N GLU A 353 -5.81 27.72 -15.58
CA GLU A 353 -6.16 28.89 -14.77
C GLU A 353 -7.68 28.96 -14.51
N ALA A 354 -8.50 28.67 -15.51
CA ALA A 354 -9.96 28.61 -15.36
C ALA A 354 -10.41 27.47 -14.42
N ILE A 355 -9.76 26.30 -14.48
CA ILE A 355 -9.97 25.20 -13.53
C ILE A 355 -9.68 25.67 -12.10
N ASP A 356 -8.56 26.36 -11.88
CA ASP A 356 -8.19 26.84 -10.55
C ASP A 356 -9.23 27.79 -9.98
N LEU A 357 -9.69 28.75 -10.78
CA LEU A 357 -10.70 29.70 -10.38
C LEU A 357 -12.02 28.98 -10.04
N ALA A 358 -12.44 28.04 -10.88
CA ALA A 358 -13.69 27.30 -10.69
C ALA A 358 -13.70 26.40 -9.43
N LEU A 359 -12.52 25.95 -8.98
CA LEU A 359 -12.39 24.99 -7.88
C LEU A 359 -11.84 25.60 -6.59
N TYR A 360 -11.48 26.88 -6.58
CA TYR A 360 -10.77 27.53 -5.47
C TYR A 360 -11.48 27.40 -4.12
N ASP A 361 -12.77 27.77 -4.06
CA ASP A 361 -13.54 27.73 -2.82
C ASP A 361 -13.73 26.29 -2.32
N ALA A 362 -14.02 25.38 -3.25
CA ALA A 362 -14.18 23.96 -2.93
C ALA A 362 -12.87 23.36 -2.38
N ILE A 363 -11.72 23.65 -3.00
CA ILE A 363 -10.41 23.20 -2.50
C ILE A 363 -10.18 23.72 -1.08
N THR A 364 -10.47 25.00 -0.84
CA THR A 364 -10.29 25.64 0.48
C THR A 364 -11.19 25.00 1.54
N GLU A 365 -12.46 24.75 1.21
CA GLU A 365 -13.40 24.04 2.08
C GLU A 365 -12.88 22.65 2.44
N VAL A 366 -12.46 21.87 1.44
CA VAL A 366 -11.97 20.50 1.64
C VAL A 366 -10.73 20.47 2.53
N VAL A 367 -9.78 21.38 2.32
CA VAL A 367 -8.56 21.49 3.13
C VAL A 367 -8.92 21.81 4.59
N ASN A 368 -9.82 22.75 4.83
CA ASN A 368 -10.16 23.20 6.18
C ASN A 368 -10.97 22.16 6.97
N ASN A 369 -11.72 21.30 6.28
CA ASN A 369 -12.55 20.26 6.88
C ASN A 369 -11.87 18.88 6.92
N ALA A 370 -10.62 18.76 6.44
CA ALA A 370 -9.91 17.49 6.41
C ALA A 370 -9.67 16.93 7.83
N LYS A 371 -10.03 15.67 8.04
CA LYS A 371 -9.88 14.97 9.32
C LYS A 371 -8.53 14.26 9.38
N ILE A 372 -7.87 14.28 10.55
CA ILE A 372 -6.62 13.56 10.77
C ILE A 372 -6.85 12.42 11.77
N VAL A 373 -6.43 11.21 11.40
CA VAL A 373 -6.41 10.00 12.24
C VAL A 373 -4.97 9.47 12.28
N ARG A 374 -4.49 8.98 13.43
CA ARG A 374 -3.16 8.36 13.49
C ARG A 374 -3.21 6.87 13.14
N LYS A 375 -2.11 6.31 12.62
CA LYS A 375 -1.94 4.87 12.35
C LYS A 375 -2.47 4.00 13.48
N ARG A 376 -2.09 4.28 14.74
CA ARG A 376 -2.51 3.51 15.92
C ARG A 376 -4.01 3.57 16.23
N GLU A 377 -4.71 4.61 15.77
CA GLU A 377 -6.15 4.85 16.00
C GLU A 377 -6.99 4.29 14.83
N LEU A 378 -6.35 3.85 13.75
CA LEU A 378 -7.01 3.52 12.51
C LEU A 378 -7.96 2.32 12.65
N ASP A 379 -7.58 1.34 13.48
CA ASP A 379 -8.41 0.15 13.73
C ASP A 379 -9.74 0.50 14.42
N GLU A 380 -9.67 1.32 15.46
CA GLU A 380 -10.85 1.80 16.17
C GLU A 380 -11.70 2.69 15.27
N PHE A 381 -11.05 3.57 14.51
CA PHE A 381 -11.71 4.44 13.56
C PHE A 381 -12.49 3.65 12.49
N ILE A 382 -11.85 2.64 11.88
CA ILE A 382 -12.49 1.77 10.90
C ILE A 382 -13.66 0.99 11.51
N LYS A 383 -13.51 0.46 12.73
CA LYS A 383 -14.59 -0.27 13.42
C LYS A 383 -15.79 0.62 13.72
N ALA A 384 -15.57 1.91 14.00
CA ALA A 384 -16.64 2.87 14.24
C ALA A 384 -17.42 3.24 12.97
N LEU A 385 -16.88 2.99 11.77
CA LEU A 385 -17.61 3.17 10.52
C LEU A 385 -18.65 2.06 10.36
N THR A 386 -19.92 2.40 10.61
CA THR A 386 -21.08 1.52 10.50
C THR A 386 -21.85 1.79 9.19
N PRO A 387 -21.47 1.15 8.08
CA PRO A 387 -22.25 1.28 6.85
C PRO A 387 -23.66 0.69 7.05
N PRO A 388 -24.68 1.19 6.34
CA PRO A 388 -26.00 0.58 6.36
C PRO A 388 -25.89 -0.89 5.92
N HIS A 389 -26.52 -1.78 6.68
CA HIS A 389 -26.69 -3.17 6.25
C HIS A 389 -27.56 -3.20 4.98
N ASP A 390 -27.66 -4.35 4.31
CA ASP A 390 -28.64 -4.64 3.24
C ASP A 390 -28.77 -3.61 2.08
N ILE A 391 -27.79 -2.73 1.90
CA ILE A 391 -27.88 -1.63 0.94
C ILE A 391 -27.77 -2.11 -0.51
N GLU A 392 -27.04 -3.21 -0.75
CA GLU A 392 -26.91 -3.82 -2.06
C GLU A 392 -27.89 -4.99 -2.24
N ILE A 393 -28.65 -4.98 -3.33
CA ILE A 393 -29.66 -6.00 -3.67
C ILE A 393 -29.46 -6.55 -5.08
N ASP A 394 -29.89 -7.79 -5.33
CA ASP A 394 -29.73 -8.44 -6.65
C ASP A 394 -30.89 -8.16 -7.63
N SER A 395 -32.06 -7.77 -7.11
CA SER A 395 -33.25 -7.42 -7.88
C SER A 395 -34.02 -6.28 -7.22
N ALA A 396 -34.67 -5.44 -8.02
CA ALA A 396 -35.50 -4.35 -7.52
C ALA A 396 -36.81 -4.91 -6.92
N PRO A 397 -37.24 -4.50 -5.71
CA PRO A 397 -38.53 -4.87 -5.16
C PRO A 397 -39.68 -4.36 -6.03
N GLU A 398 -40.83 -5.04 -5.97
CA GLU A 398 -42.03 -4.60 -6.67
C GLU A 398 -42.46 -3.19 -6.20
N GLY A 399 -42.81 -2.32 -7.15
CA GLY A 399 -43.19 -0.93 -6.88
C GLY A 399 -42.03 0.03 -6.58
N ALA A 400 -40.78 -0.44 -6.59
CA ALA A 400 -39.63 0.45 -6.41
C ALA A 400 -39.41 1.38 -7.61
N VAL A 401 -38.99 2.61 -7.33
CA VAL A 401 -38.54 3.55 -8.35
C VAL A 401 -37.11 3.21 -8.72
N ILE A 402 -36.91 2.69 -9.94
CA ILE A 402 -35.58 2.38 -10.46
C ILE A 402 -34.97 3.65 -11.04
N VAL A 403 -33.77 4.02 -10.60
CA VAL A 403 -33.06 5.23 -11.02
C VAL A 403 -31.73 4.87 -11.69
N ASP A 404 -31.60 5.27 -12.95
CA ASP A 404 -30.36 5.17 -13.72
C ASP A 404 -29.49 6.41 -13.50
N LEU A 405 -28.29 6.20 -12.94
CA LEU A 405 -27.32 7.27 -12.67
C LEU A 405 -26.32 7.48 -13.83
N ARG A 406 -26.49 6.78 -14.96
CA ARG A 406 -25.64 6.94 -16.14
C ARG A 406 -25.99 8.21 -16.92
N ASP A 407 -25.11 8.58 -17.84
CA ASP A 407 -25.36 9.69 -18.76
C ASP A 407 -26.55 9.43 -19.69
N GLU A 408 -27.06 10.53 -20.25
CA GLU A 408 -28.24 10.56 -21.11
C GLU A 408 -28.11 9.66 -22.34
N GLU A 409 -26.92 9.59 -22.93
CA GLU A 409 -26.65 8.78 -24.12
C GLU A 409 -26.80 7.29 -23.81
N SER A 410 -26.19 6.82 -22.72
CA SER A 410 -26.32 5.43 -22.29
C SER A 410 -27.73 5.06 -21.86
N TYR A 411 -28.42 5.95 -21.14
CA TYR A 411 -29.82 5.74 -20.75
C TYR A 411 -30.71 5.58 -22.00
N LYS A 412 -30.58 6.48 -22.98
CA LYS A 412 -31.33 6.39 -24.25
C LYS A 412 -31.00 5.13 -25.05
N LYS A 413 -29.73 4.69 -25.03
CA LYS A 413 -29.31 3.47 -25.72
C LYS A 413 -29.96 2.22 -25.12
N TRP A 414 -29.99 2.12 -23.79
CA TRP A 414 -30.68 1.04 -23.07
C TRP A 414 -30.77 1.36 -21.58
N HIS A 415 -31.90 1.05 -20.97
CA HIS A 415 -32.11 1.10 -19.52
C HIS A 415 -33.09 0.02 -19.06
N LEU A 416 -33.12 -0.27 -17.76
CA LEU A 416 -34.09 -1.20 -17.17
C LEU A 416 -35.54 -0.70 -17.40
N PRO A 417 -36.51 -1.58 -17.66
CA PRO A 417 -37.91 -1.18 -17.86
C PRO A 417 -38.44 -0.33 -16.70
N GLY A 418 -39.07 0.80 -17.03
CA GLY A 418 -39.63 1.74 -16.05
C GLY A 418 -38.61 2.61 -15.31
N ALA A 419 -37.31 2.46 -15.59
CA ALA A 419 -36.29 3.27 -14.92
C ALA A 419 -36.36 4.74 -15.36
N VAL A 420 -36.23 5.65 -14.39
CA VAL A 420 -36.04 7.08 -14.63
C VAL A 420 -34.55 7.42 -14.56
N ARG A 421 -34.12 8.44 -15.30
CA ARG A 421 -32.73 8.91 -15.24
C ARG A 421 -32.62 10.08 -14.25
N ALA A 422 -31.55 10.11 -13.45
CA ALA A 422 -31.12 11.30 -12.73
C ALA A 422 -29.60 11.43 -12.70
N GLY A 423 -29.11 12.66 -12.84
CA GLY A 423 -27.74 12.98 -12.45
C GLY A 423 -27.60 12.86 -10.93
N VAL A 424 -26.39 12.57 -10.46
CA VAL A 424 -26.09 12.40 -9.02
C VAL A 424 -26.52 13.62 -8.20
N ASP A 425 -26.29 14.81 -8.74
CA ASP A 425 -26.65 16.08 -8.10
C ASP A 425 -28.16 16.36 -8.14
N ASP A 426 -28.92 15.67 -8.99
CA ASP A 426 -30.37 15.83 -9.14
C ASP A 426 -31.17 14.79 -8.34
N VAL A 427 -30.51 13.80 -7.74
CA VAL A 427 -31.19 12.68 -7.07
C VAL A 427 -32.12 13.16 -5.96
N LEU A 428 -31.67 14.11 -5.14
CA LEU A 428 -32.49 14.60 -4.03
C LEU A 428 -33.74 15.33 -4.54
N ALA A 429 -33.60 16.15 -5.58
CA ALA A 429 -34.72 16.83 -6.23
C ALA A 429 -35.70 15.83 -6.88
N LEU A 430 -35.19 14.75 -7.50
CA LEU A 430 -36.01 13.67 -8.02
C LEU A 430 -36.81 12.99 -6.90
N VAL A 431 -36.16 12.65 -5.80
CA VAL A 431 -36.80 11.99 -4.65
C VAL A 431 -37.87 12.89 -4.02
N ASP A 432 -37.57 14.19 -3.85
CA ASP A 432 -38.53 15.16 -3.31
C ASP A 432 -39.76 15.32 -4.22
N LYS A 433 -39.55 15.27 -5.54
CA LYS A 433 -40.63 15.32 -6.54
C LYS A 433 -41.48 14.05 -6.55
N LEU A 434 -40.87 12.88 -6.40
CA LEU A 434 -41.56 11.59 -6.53
C LEU A 434 -42.16 11.08 -5.21
N GLY A 435 -41.68 11.56 -4.07
CA GLY A 435 -42.13 11.19 -2.72
C GLY A 435 -41.04 10.46 -1.92
N ARG A 436 -40.75 10.94 -0.70
CA ARG A 436 -39.71 10.37 0.18
C ARG A 436 -40.09 9.03 0.82
N ASP A 437 -41.37 8.68 0.80
CA ASP A 437 -41.95 7.44 1.32
C ASP A 437 -41.74 6.22 0.41
N LYS A 438 -41.36 6.46 -0.85
CA LYS A 438 -41.13 5.40 -1.84
C LYS A 438 -39.80 4.66 -1.60
N THR A 439 -39.72 3.46 -2.15
CA THR A 439 -38.46 2.71 -2.23
C THR A 439 -37.73 3.05 -3.52
N TYR A 440 -36.47 3.43 -3.42
CA TYR A 440 -35.62 3.78 -4.56
C TYR A 440 -34.53 2.73 -4.78
N VAL A 441 -34.26 2.37 -6.03
CA VAL A 441 -33.20 1.42 -6.41
C VAL A 441 -32.34 2.07 -7.47
N PHE A 442 -31.07 2.28 -7.16
CA PHE A 442 -30.11 2.96 -8.03
C PHE A 442 -29.21 1.96 -8.73
N TYR A 443 -28.84 2.26 -9.97
CA TYR A 443 -27.77 1.55 -10.66
C TYR A 443 -26.90 2.51 -11.47
N CYS A 444 -25.64 2.11 -11.68
CA CYS A 444 -24.68 2.85 -12.48
C CYS A 444 -23.75 1.86 -13.22
N TYR A 445 -22.70 2.36 -13.88
CA TYR A 445 -21.79 1.52 -14.67
C TYR A 445 -21.07 0.44 -13.86
N SER A 446 -20.57 0.80 -12.67
CA SER A 446 -19.68 -0.04 -11.86
C SER A 446 -20.27 -0.43 -10.50
N GLY A 447 -21.41 0.14 -10.11
CA GLY A 447 -22.06 -0.07 -8.81
C GLY A 447 -21.60 0.89 -7.70
N GLY A 448 -20.40 1.47 -7.78
CA GLY A 448 -19.86 2.34 -6.72
C GLY A 448 -20.69 3.61 -6.50
N LEU A 449 -21.08 4.29 -7.58
CA LEU A 449 -21.87 5.51 -7.48
C LEU A 449 -23.28 5.26 -6.95
N SER A 450 -23.95 4.19 -7.40
CA SER A 450 -25.28 3.83 -6.92
C SER A 450 -25.28 3.43 -5.45
N LEU A 451 -24.20 2.77 -5.00
CA LEU A 451 -23.98 2.46 -3.59
C LEU A 451 -23.91 3.72 -2.74
N ASP A 452 -23.10 4.69 -3.15
CA ASP A 452 -22.90 5.93 -2.40
C ASP A 452 -24.15 6.83 -2.37
N VAL A 453 -24.90 6.86 -3.48
CA VAL A 453 -26.19 7.57 -3.55
C VAL A 453 -27.21 6.93 -2.61
N ALA A 454 -27.35 5.59 -2.68
CA ALA A 454 -28.27 4.88 -1.80
C ALA A 454 -27.89 5.08 -0.32
N GLU A 455 -26.61 5.12 0.00
CA GLU A 455 -26.14 5.32 1.37
C GLU A 455 -26.49 6.73 1.86
N SER A 456 -26.25 7.72 1.01
CA SER A 456 -26.56 9.12 1.31
C SER A 456 -28.05 9.34 1.57
N LEU A 457 -28.92 8.70 0.79
CA LEU A 457 -30.37 8.77 0.99
C LEU A 457 -30.81 8.03 2.26
N ARG A 458 -30.23 6.86 2.57
CA ARG A 458 -30.52 6.14 3.82
C ARG A 458 -30.17 6.96 5.06
N LYS A 459 -29.09 7.74 5.02
CA LYS A 459 -28.74 8.68 6.10
C LYS A 459 -29.79 9.78 6.31
N LEU A 460 -30.59 10.08 5.29
CA LEU A 460 -31.72 11.01 5.36
C LEU A 460 -33.05 10.32 5.69
N GLY A 461 -33.03 9.03 6.04
CA GLY A 461 -34.24 8.25 6.36
C GLY A 461 -35.03 7.77 5.14
N ILE A 462 -34.47 7.87 3.93
CA ILE A 462 -35.13 7.44 2.69
C ILE A 462 -34.74 5.99 2.39
N LYS A 463 -35.75 5.17 2.03
CA LYS A 463 -35.53 3.75 1.73
C LYS A 463 -34.90 3.59 0.33
N ALA A 464 -33.58 3.46 0.30
CA ALA A 464 -32.79 3.40 -0.93
C ALA A 464 -31.89 2.17 -0.99
N TYR A 465 -31.65 1.63 -2.18
CA TYR A 465 -30.78 0.47 -2.43
C TYR A 465 -29.92 0.69 -3.68
N SER A 466 -28.77 0.01 -3.73
CA SER A 466 -27.95 -0.12 -4.93
C SER A 466 -28.17 -1.49 -5.55
N LEU A 467 -28.48 -1.53 -6.84
CA LEU A 467 -28.62 -2.77 -7.58
C LEU A 467 -27.23 -3.33 -7.91
N ARG A 468 -26.93 -4.55 -7.45
CA ARG A 468 -25.69 -5.23 -7.81
C ARG A 468 -25.64 -5.47 -9.31
N ARG A 469 -24.45 -5.34 -9.87
CA ARG A 469 -24.21 -5.62 -11.29
C ARG A 469 -24.30 -7.13 -11.53
N THR A 470 -25.51 -7.65 -11.73
CA THR A 470 -25.71 -9.02 -12.24
C THR A 470 -25.54 -9.00 -13.77
N ARG A 471 -25.17 -10.15 -14.37
CA ARG A 471 -25.01 -10.32 -15.83
C ARG A 471 -26.25 -9.90 -16.65
N ASN A 472 -27.38 -9.62 -15.99
CA ASN A 472 -28.67 -9.28 -16.60
C ASN A 472 -28.85 -7.78 -16.90
N ALA A 473 -27.89 -6.92 -16.53
CA ALA A 473 -27.91 -5.49 -16.85
C ALA A 473 -27.14 -5.15 -18.15
N VAL A 474 -26.96 -6.11 -19.05
CA VAL A 474 -26.35 -5.90 -20.37
C VAL A 474 -27.47 -5.90 -21.41
N PRO A 475 -27.49 -4.92 -22.35
CA PRO A 475 -28.51 -4.87 -23.39
C PRO A 475 -28.65 -6.22 -24.11
N PRO A 476 -29.87 -6.61 -24.56
CA PRO A 476 -30.12 -7.90 -25.19
C PRO A 476 -29.18 -8.24 -26.35
N SER A 477 -28.55 -7.24 -26.98
CA SER A 477 -27.64 -7.39 -28.12
C SER A 477 -26.24 -7.92 -27.79
N SER A 478 -25.84 -8.07 -26.51
CA SER A 478 -24.50 -8.56 -26.15
C SER A 478 -24.42 -10.07 -25.88
N GLN A 479 -25.55 -10.79 -25.99
CA GLN A 479 -25.57 -12.25 -25.83
C GLN A 479 -25.27 -13.00 -27.16
N GLY A 480 -24.95 -12.29 -28.25
CA GLY A 480 -24.85 -12.85 -29.60
C GLY A 480 -23.45 -13.04 -30.22
N GLU A 481 -22.34 -12.73 -29.54
CA GLU A 481 -20.99 -12.78 -30.17
C GLU A 481 -19.98 -13.72 -29.47
N ARG A 482 -20.44 -14.72 -28.71
CA ARG A 482 -19.57 -15.83 -28.26
C ARG A 482 -20.20 -17.16 -28.60
N GLY A 483 -20.18 -17.46 -29.90
CA GLY A 483 -20.61 -18.72 -30.48
C GLY A 483 -19.97 -18.91 -31.85
N ASN A 484 -18.65 -19.03 -31.87
CA ASN A 484 -17.85 -19.83 -32.81
C ASN A 484 -16.40 -19.87 -32.35
#